data_AF-J9AAX9-F1
#
_entry.id   AF-J9AAX9-F1
#
_cell.length_a   1.000
_cell.length_b   1.000
_cell.length_c   1.000
_cell.angle_alpha   90.00
_cell.angle_beta   90.00
_cell.angle_gamma   90.00
#
_symmetry.space_group_name_H-M   'P 1'
#
loop_
_entity.id
_entity.type
_entity.pdbx_description
1 polymer ?
#
loop_
_entity_poly.entity_id
_entity_poly.type
_entity_poly.pdbx_seq_one_letter_code
_entity_poly.pdbx_strand_id
1 'polypeptide(L)'
;MAGPGFWLIQYQGRMFRQSELTLKPIDDLNIGDFRLFDVDNRCVLPVGVNVGFYCTSSDVIHSFAVPKCFIKMDALNGLLTKVTFNFSCCGLLFYGQCSEICGANHSFIPIALELTSLEC
;
A
#
# COMPACT_ATOMS: atom_id res chain seq x y z
N MET A 1 1.61 7.19 -3.83
CA MET A 1 1.79 8.54 -3.25
C MET A 1 1.18 8.54 -1.86
N ALA A 2 1.88 9.07 -0.86
CA ALA A 2 1.36 9.22 0.49
C ALA A 2 0.67 10.59 0.66
N GLY A 3 -0.41 10.62 1.43
CA GLY A 3 -1.08 11.85 1.87
C GLY A 3 -1.54 11.76 3.33
N PRO A 4 -2.23 12.78 3.84
CA PRO A 4 -2.63 12.82 5.24
C PRO A 4 -3.74 11.81 5.53
N GLY A 5 -3.36 10.63 6.02
CA GLY A 5 -4.29 9.56 6.42
C GLY A 5 -4.59 8.50 5.37
N PHE A 6 -3.96 8.55 4.19
CA PHE A 6 -4.25 7.61 3.10
C PHE A 6 -3.03 7.32 2.22
N TRP A 7 -3.11 6.21 1.47
CA TRP A 7 -2.20 5.93 0.36
C TRP A 7 -2.94 5.99 -0.96
N LEU A 8 -2.45 6.83 -1.89
CA LEU A 8 -2.94 6.86 -3.25
C LEU A 8 -2.10 5.93 -4.13
N ILE A 9 -2.73 4.92 -4.72
CA ILE A 9 -2.10 3.95 -5.62
C ILE A 9 -2.53 4.25 -7.06
N GLN A 10 -1.54 4.34 -7.93
CA GLN A 10 -1.74 4.56 -9.36
C GLN A 10 -1.07 3.43 -10.13
N TYR A 11 -1.84 2.76 -10.97
CA TYR A 11 -1.36 1.70 -11.84
C TYR A 11 -1.01 2.29 -13.21
N GLN A 12 0.26 2.20 -13.60
CA GLN A 12 0.73 2.58 -14.93
C GLN A 12 0.77 1.34 -15.83
N GLY A 13 -0.40 0.98 -16.38
CA GLY A 13 -0.57 -0.12 -17.34
C GLY A 13 -1.28 0.34 -18.62
N ARG A 14 -1.97 -0.59 -19.30
CA ARG A 14 -2.77 -0.28 -20.51
C ARG A 14 -3.96 0.66 -20.24
N MET A 15 -4.44 0.69 -19.00
CA MET A 15 -5.46 1.61 -18.53
C MET A 15 -4.95 2.34 -17.29
N PHE A 16 -5.23 3.63 -17.22
CA PHE A 16 -5.01 4.41 -16.01
C PHE A 16 -6.06 4.02 -14.98
N ARG A 17 -5.62 3.47 -13.83
CA ARG A 17 -6.47 3.21 -12.68
C ARG A 17 -5.84 3.84 -11.44
N GLN A 18 -6.66 4.52 -10.66
CA GLN A 18 -6.29 5.14 -9.41
C GLN A 18 -7.21 4.64 -8.31
N SER A 19 -6.64 4.28 -7.16
CA SER A 19 -7.37 3.80 -5.99
C SER A 19 -6.75 4.37 -4.72
N GLU A 20 -7.60 4.76 -3.78
CA GLU A 20 -7.19 5.22 -2.47
C GLU A 20 -7.34 4.09 -1.44
N LEU A 21 -6.27 3.89 -0.67
CA LEU A 21 -6.21 2.98 0.47
C LEU A 21 -6.41 3.80 1.74
N THR A 22 -7.60 3.67 2.32
CA THR A 22 -7.99 4.33 3.56
C THR A 22 -8.40 3.27 4.58
N LEU A 23 -8.08 3.51 5.85
CA LEU A 23 -8.43 2.61 6.94
C LEU A 23 -9.94 2.41 6.99
N LYS A 24 -10.36 1.15 7.01
CA LYS A 24 -11.77 0.80 7.17
C LYS A 24 -12.24 1.18 8.59
N PRO A 25 -13.35 1.94 8.74
CA PRO A 25 -13.89 2.29 10.05
C PRO A 25 -14.26 1.06 10.87
N ILE A 26 -14.16 1.17 12.21
CA ILE A 26 -14.45 0.05 13.12
C ILE A 26 -15.88 -0.47 12.94
N ASP A 27 -16.83 0.43 12.68
CA ASP A 27 -18.25 0.10 12.51
C ASP A 27 -18.53 -0.69 11.22
N ASP A 28 -17.63 -0.60 10.22
CA ASP A 28 -17.76 -1.29 8.93
C ASP A 28 -16.99 -2.62 8.88
N LEU A 29 -16.24 -2.98 9.94
CA LEU A 29 -15.45 -4.20 9.98
C LEU A 29 -16.36 -5.44 9.97
N ASN A 30 -16.05 -6.38 9.07
CA ASN A 30 -16.71 -7.68 9.01
C ASN A 30 -16.03 -8.66 9.97
N ILE A 31 -16.71 -9.78 10.27
CA ILE A 31 -16.12 -10.88 11.02
C ILE A 31 -14.94 -11.44 10.23
N GLY A 32 -13.74 -11.35 10.81
CA GLY A 32 -12.48 -11.79 10.18
C GLY A 32 -11.57 -10.65 9.70
N ASP A 33 -12.08 -9.41 9.67
CA ASP A 33 -11.27 -8.22 9.37
C ASP A 33 -10.34 -7.89 10.56
N PHE A 34 -9.14 -7.39 10.26
CA PHE A 34 -8.15 -6.95 11.23
C PHE A 34 -8.29 -5.46 11.53
N ARG A 35 -8.56 -5.15 12.80
CA ARG A 35 -8.61 -3.78 13.30
C ARG A 35 -7.28 -3.06 13.00
N LEU A 36 -7.37 -1.84 12.43
CA LEU A 36 -6.24 -0.98 12.04
C LEU A 36 -5.39 -1.45 10.85
N PHE A 37 -5.76 -2.55 10.20
CA PHE A 37 -5.01 -3.09 9.05
C PHE A 37 -5.85 -3.20 7.77
N ASP A 38 -7.14 -3.49 7.89
CA ASP A 38 -8.02 -3.53 6.72
C ASP A 38 -8.32 -2.15 6.14
N VAL A 39 -8.40 -2.11 4.82
CA VAL A 39 -8.62 -0.91 4.01
C VAL A 39 -9.80 -1.11 3.09
N ASP A 40 -10.41 0.00 2.65
CA ASP A 40 -11.56 -0.03 1.73
C ASP A 40 -11.20 -0.62 0.37
N ASN A 41 -10.07 -0.19 -0.21
CA ASN A 41 -9.55 -0.73 -1.47
C ASN A 41 -8.18 -1.34 -1.24
N ARG A 42 -7.99 -2.62 -1.59
CA ARG A 42 -6.68 -3.28 -1.53
C ARG A 42 -5.85 -2.95 -2.76
N CYS A 43 -4.53 -2.89 -2.59
CA CYS A 43 -3.61 -2.78 -3.71
C CYS A 43 -3.38 -4.16 -4.33
N VAL A 44 -4.01 -4.42 -5.46
CA VAL A 44 -3.90 -5.68 -6.20
C VAL A 44 -2.64 -5.67 -7.06
N LEU A 45 -1.82 -6.73 -6.99
CA LEU A 45 -0.56 -6.85 -7.72
C LEU A 45 -0.42 -8.26 -8.34
N PRO A 46 0.23 -8.36 -9.52
CA PRO A 46 0.47 -9.65 -10.16
C PRO A 46 1.64 -10.41 -9.54
N VAL A 47 1.54 -11.73 -9.51
CA VAL A 47 2.66 -12.63 -9.16
C VAL A 47 3.52 -13.02 -10.36
N GLY A 48 4.75 -13.44 -10.10
CA GLY A 48 5.66 -13.97 -11.11
C GLY A 48 6.31 -12.91 -12.02
N VAL A 49 6.06 -11.63 -11.76
CA VAL A 49 6.65 -10.51 -12.52
C VAL A 49 7.30 -9.49 -11.59
N ASN A 50 8.29 -8.78 -12.13
CA ASN A 50 8.96 -7.71 -11.41
C ASN A 50 8.08 -6.47 -11.37
N VAL A 51 7.55 -6.14 -10.20
CA VAL A 51 6.76 -4.95 -9.95
C VAL A 51 7.70 -3.82 -9.51
N GLY A 52 7.68 -2.71 -10.23
CA GLY A 52 8.36 -1.47 -9.83
C GLY A 52 7.43 -0.63 -8.95
N PHE A 53 7.76 -0.50 -7.68
CA PHE A 53 7.11 0.43 -6.77
C PHE A 53 7.79 1.79 -6.87
N TYR A 54 6.99 2.83 -7.04
CA TYR A 54 7.44 4.22 -7.07
C TYR A 54 6.69 4.98 -5.97
N CYS A 55 7.44 5.52 -5.01
CA CYS A 55 6.87 6.14 -3.82
C CYS A 55 7.31 7.60 -3.71
N THR A 56 6.37 8.45 -3.28
CA THR A 56 6.55 9.89 -3.06
C THR A 56 5.43 10.37 -2.14
N SER A 57 5.57 11.56 -1.57
CA SER A 57 4.57 12.17 -0.69
C SER A 57 4.07 13.50 -1.22
N SER A 58 2.80 13.84 -0.96
CA SER A 58 2.21 15.15 -1.26
C SER A 58 2.36 16.17 -0.13
N ASP A 59 2.61 15.72 1.10
CA ASP A 59 2.65 16.55 2.30
C ASP A 59 4.00 16.42 3.04
N VAL A 60 4.06 15.59 4.08
CA VAL A 60 5.22 15.33 4.94
C VAL A 60 5.88 14.00 4.58
N ILE A 61 6.89 13.58 5.32
CA ILE A 61 7.53 12.27 5.09
C ILE A 61 6.61 11.17 5.60
N HIS A 62 6.42 10.13 4.79
CA HIS A 62 5.80 8.86 5.19
C HIS A 62 6.76 7.71 4.86
N SER A 63 6.45 6.49 5.27
CA SER A 63 7.24 5.32 4.88
C SER A 63 6.35 4.13 4.58
N PHE A 64 6.38 3.66 3.34
CA PHE A 64 5.64 2.50 2.87
C PHE A 64 6.37 1.23 3.32
N ALA A 65 5.84 0.54 4.33
CA ALA A 65 6.46 -0.65 4.89
C ALA A 65 5.50 -1.85 4.88
N VAL A 66 5.93 -2.94 4.27
CA VAL A 66 5.27 -4.25 4.26
C VAL A 66 6.27 -5.30 4.73
N PRO A 67 6.33 -5.60 6.04
CA PRO A 67 7.39 -6.41 6.64
C PRO A 67 7.52 -7.81 6.06
N LYS A 68 6.39 -8.47 5.76
CA LYS A 68 6.38 -9.84 5.21
C LYS A 68 7.01 -9.94 3.81
N CYS A 69 7.08 -8.81 3.09
CA CYS A 69 7.74 -8.69 1.80
C CYS A 69 9.15 -8.11 1.92
N PHE A 70 9.61 -7.77 3.14
CA PHE A 70 10.86 -7.04 3.39
C PHE A 70 10.97 -5.72 2.61
N ILE A 71 9.82 -5.09 2.32
CA ILE A 71 9.77 -3.80 1.63
C ILE A 71 9.61 -2.72 2.71
N LYS A 72 10.54 -1.76 2.74
CA LYS A 72 10.38 -0.47 3.40
C LYS A 72 10.92 0.60 2.47
N MET A 73 10.11 1.62 2.18
CA MET A 73 10.49 2.74 1.31
C MET A 73 9.96 4.04 1.86
N ASP A 74 10.84 5.01 2.02
CA ASP A 74 10.43 6.34 2.48
C ASP A 74 9.84 7.14 1.32
N ALA A 75 8.70 7.77 1.59
CA ALA A 75 7.94 8.63 0.70
C ALA A 75 8.27 10.08 1.08
N LEU A 76 9.13 10.70 0.27
CA LEU A 76 9.60 12.06 0.47
C LEU A 76 8.88 13.00 -0.50
N ASN A 77 8.57 14.21 -0.06
CA ASN A 77 8.02 15.24 -0.94
C ASN A 77 9.08 15.71 -1.95
N GLY A 78 8.75 15.77 -3.23
CA GLY A 78 9.65 16.20 -4.30
C GLY A 78 10.68 15.16 -4.76
N LEU A 79 10.68 13.95 -4.16
CA LEU A 79 11.54 12.84 -4.55
C LEU A 79 10.71 11.61 -4.88
N LEU A 80 11.06 10.94 -5.97
CA LEU A 80 10.45 9.68 -6.39
C LEU A 80 11.40 8.52 -6.08
N THR A 81 11.15 7.81 -4.98
CA THR A 81 11.92 6.62 -4.60
C THR A 81 11.39 5.41 -5.35
N LYS A 82 12.27 4.48 -5.73
CA LYS A 82 11.91 3.27 -6.48
C LYS A 82 12.50 2.02 -5.85
N VAL A 83 11.68 0.97 -5.73
CA VAL A 83 12.14 -0.41 -5.48
C VAL A 83 11.47 -1.34 -6.47
N THR A 84 12.21 -2.33 -6.94
CA THR A 84 11.67 -3.43 -7.75
C THR A 84 11.57 -4.67 -6.88
N PHE A 85 10.41 -5.32 -6.87
CA PHE A 85 10.21 -6.57 -6.13
C PHE A 85 9.45 -7.59 -6.97
N ASN A 86 9.75 -8.87 -6.77
CA ASN A 86 9.07 -9.99 -7.43
C ASN A 86 8.33 -10.81 -6.38
N PHE A 87 7.04 -11.04 -6.60
CA PHE A 87 6.22 -11.86 -5.72
C PHE A 87 6.08 -13.29 -6.26
N SER A 88 6.53 -14.28 -5.48
CA SER A 88 6.59 -15.68 -5.90
C SER A 88 5.31 -16.49 -5.67
N CYS A 89 4.43 -16.05 -4.75
CA CYS A 89 3.26 -16.82 -4.29
C CYS A 89 1.97 -15.99 -4.40
N CYS A 90 0.92 -16.55 -5.01
CA CYS A 90 -0.40 -15.92 -5.15
C CYS A 90 -1.35 -16.24 -3.99
N GLY A 91 -2.48 -15.53 -3.92
CA GLY A 91 -3.55 -15.78 -2.94
C GLY A 91 -3.22 -15.30 -1.53
N LEU A 92 -2.13 -14.55 -1.36
CA LEU A 92 -1.71 -14.00 -0.09
C LEU A 92 -2.09 -12.52 0.01
N LEU A 93 -2.68 -12.17 1.14
CA LEU A 93 -2.88 -10.81 1.58
C LEU A 93 -1.74 -10.42 2.51
N PHE A 94 -1.04 -9.35 2.19
CA PHE A 94 0.04 -8.80 2.99
C PHE A 94 -0.36 -7.46 3.58
N TYR A 95 -0.10 -7.31 4.87
CA TYR A 95 -0.37 -6.07 5.59
C TYR A 95 0.93 -5.33 5.90
N GLY A 96 0.78 -4.02 5.94
CA GLY A 96 1.82 -3.05 6.25
C GLY A 96 1.23 -1.81 6.90
N GLN A 97 2.09 -0.90 7.35
CA GLN A 97 1.71 0.37 7.94
C GLN A 97 2.75 1.45 7.62
N CYS A 98 2.35 2.71 7.78
CA CYS A 98 3.30 3.81 7.75
C CYS A 98 4.37 3.63 8.83
N SER A 99 5.66 3.68 8.45
CA SER A 99 6.80 3.46 9.36
C SER A 99 7.67 4.70 9.58
N GLU A 100 7.13 5.90 9.32
CA GLU A 100 7.77 7.19 9.58
C GLU A 100 6.74 8.19 10.10
N ILE A 101 7.07 8.93 11.17
CA ILE A 101 6.11 9.78 11.88
C ILE A 101 5.56 10.88 10.96
N CYS A 102 4.25 10.85 10.70
CA CYS A 102 3.61 11.73 9.71
C CYS A 102 2.42 12.56 10.26
N GLY A 103 2.24 12.61 11.58
CA GLY A 103 1.22 13.43 12.25
C GLY A 103 0.31 12.65 13.19
N ALA A 104 -0.84 13.25 13.57
CA ALA A 104 -1.75 12.70 14.59
C ALA A 104 -2.32 11.33 14.22
N ASN A 105 -2.59 11.10 12.94
CA ASN A 105 -3.17 9.84 12.44
C ASN A 105 -2.13 8.86 11.89
N HIS A 106 -0.86 9.02 12.27
CA HIS A 106 0.25 8.19 11.75
C HIS A 106 -0.02 6.68 11.86
N SER A 107 -0.60 6.21 12.96
CA SER A 107 -0.92 4.80 13.19
C SER A 107 -2.13 4.28 12.40
N PHE A 108 -2.87 5.15 11.72
CA PHE A 108 -4.12 4.84 11.02
C PHE A 108 -3.97 4.85 9.50
N ILE A 109 -2.74 4.63 9.00
CA ILE A 109 -2.43 4.61 7.57
C ILE A 109 -1.91 3.21 7.16
N PRO A 110 -2.78 2.18 7.16
CA PRO A 110 -2.40 0.83 6.79
C PRO A 110 -2.19 0.65 5.30
N ILE A 111 -1.50 -0.43 4.95
CA ILE A 111 -1.24 -0.89 3.59
C ILE A 111 -1.74 -2.32 3.51
N ALA A 112 -2.58 -2.62 2.52
CA ALA A 112 -2.98 -3.99 2.21
C ALA A 112 -2.64 -4.31 0.75
N LEU A 113 -1.81 -5.33 0.54
CA LEU A 113 -1.41 -5.83 -0.78
C LEU A 113 -2.05 -7.19 -1.03
N GLU A 114 -2.78 -7.31 -2.12
CA GLU A 114 -3.40 -8.56 -2.56
C GLU A 114 -2.70 -9.08 -3.81
N LEU A 115 -2.18 -10.31 -3.73
CA LEU A 115 -1.46 -10.92 -4.84
C LEU A 115 -2.34 -11.86 -5.66
N THR A 116 -2.53 -11.52 -6.94
CA THR A 116 -3.31 -12.30 -7.90
C THR A 116 -2.45 -12.82 -9.06
N SER A 117 -2.92 -13.86 -9.74
CA SER A 117 -2.39 -14.24 -11.05
C SER A 117 -2.73 -13.17 -12.10
N LEU A 118 -1.95 -13.14 -13.19
CA LEU A 118 -2.14 -12.20 -14.30
C LEU A 118 -3.40 -12.46 -15.15
N GLU A 119 -4.10 -13.57 -14.90
CA GLU A 119 -5.21 -14.07 -15.74
C GLU A 119 -6.61 -13.73 -15.18
N CYS A 120 -6.71 -12.92 -14.12
CA CYS A 120 -7.98 -12.53 -13.49
C CYS A 120 -8.51 -11.19 -14.00
#